data_AF-A0A4Z2B0Z2-F1
#
_entry.id   AF-A0A4Z2B0Z2-F1
#
_cell.length_a   1.000
_cell.length_b   1.000
_cell.length_c   1.000
_cell.angle_alpha   90.00
_cell.angle_beta   90.00
_cell.angle_gamma   90.00
#
_symmetry.space_group_name_H-M   'P 1'
#
loop_
_entity.id
_entity.type
_entity.pdbx_description
1 polymer ?
#
loop_
_entity_poly.entity_id
_entity_poly.type
_entity_poly.pdbx_seq_one_letter_code
_entity_poly.pdbx_strand_id
1 'polypeptide(L)'
;MKVLVHLFEEEGVCSAAYGRRTYQQEVIVRAMSSRSVSFVLIFTKEGLSNINVKAAVNDSFLNDGVKKMIYVVPWGELVKHTMVVTLDPARKGVDGRQTEVLQSQIPAHTMLPSTPAATVVYITGGMASIQAENVISGDNMSYLLIQPLGNGETNIIPLTMTVIATTYLDKTNQWEKVGFEKRSEALGYINDGYSNQLVNRKSDGSFSLNQNKPSSTWLTAFVVKVFTVASSLVSVQSRIICDAVKFLILQQQPDGQFREVGRLTNREMPGDVFGADSDASMTSFCLIALQESRPLCGFSINVSSSTTLLGSPRKEASYRNSARPRSMMRASKR
;
A
#
# COMPACT_ATOMS: atom_id res chain seq x y z
N MET A 1 1.38 -18.47 -46.38
CA MET A 1 2.77 -18.92 -46.13
C MET A 1 2.76 -20.18 -45.29
N LYS A 2 3.69 -21.11 -45.54
CA LYS A 2 3.95 -22.27 -44.67
C LYS A 2 4.97 -21.86 -43.61
N VAL A 3 4.67 -22.16 -42.35
CA VAL A 3 5.48 -21.77 -41.20
C VAL A 3 5.72 -23.00 -40.34
N LEU A 4 6.97 -23.27 -40.01
CA LEU A 4 7.37 -24.32 -39.08
C LEU A 4 7.53 -23.72 -37.69
N VAL A 5 6.73 -24.19 -36.74
CA VAL A 5 6.75 -23.72 -35.34
C VAL A 5 7.46 -24.75 -34.47
N HIS A 6 8.43 -24.31 -33.69
CA HIS A 6 9.28 -25.11 -32.80
C HIS A 6 8.98 -24.77 -31.34
N LEU A 7 8.54 -25.76 -30.57
CA LEU A 7 8.55 -25.73 -29.10
C LEU A 7 9.85 -26.38 -28.63
N PHE A 8 10.61 -25.67 -27.80
CA PHE A 8 11.84 -26.20 -27.20
C PHE A 8 11.55 -26.90 -25.88
N GLU A 9 12.30 -27.95 -25.60
CA GLU A 9 12.29 -28.65 -24.31
C GLU A 9 12.76 -27.72 -23.19
N GLU A 10 12.09 -27.78 -22.04
CA GLU A 10 12.43 -27.04 -20.83
C GLU A 10 12.44 -28.00 -19.65
N GLU A 11 13.45 -27.87 -18.78
CA GLU A 11 13.59 -28.73 -17.61
C GLU A 11 12.40 -28.54 -16.65
N GLY A 12 11.85 -29.65 -16.15
CA GLY A 12 10.68 -29.61 -15.26
C GLY A 12 9.35 -29.37 -15.99
N VAL A 13 9.34 -29.33 -17.32
CA VAL A 13 8.11 -29.20 -18.13
C VAL A 13 7.92 -30.43 -19.01
N CYS A 14 6.89 -31.22 -18.72
CA CYS A 14 6.45 -32.30 -19.59
C CYS A 14 5.59 -31.71 -20.72
N SER A 15 6.07 -31.85 -21.95
CA SER A 15 5.43 -31.36 -23.18
C SER A 15 5.71 -32.31 -24.35
N ALA A 16 5.17 -32.01 -25.53
CA ALA A 16 5.49 -32.77 -26.75
C ALA A 16 6.97 -32.73 -27.15
N ALA A 17 7.75 -31.77 -26.62
CA ALA A 17 9.19 -31.65 -26.85
C ALA A 17 10.04 -32.46 -25.86
N TYR A 18 9.44 -33.00 -24.79
CA TYR A 18 10.15 -33.73 -23.73
C TYR A 18 10.90 -34.96 -24.27
N GLY A 19 12.18 -35.07 -23.93
CA GLY A 19 13.10 -36.11 -24.40
C GLY A 19 13.49 -36.01 -25.87
N ARG A 20 13.02 -34.97 -26.59
CA ARG A 20 13.23 -34.79 -28.04
C ARG A 20 13.96 -33.50 -28.37
N ARG A 21 14.33 -32.68 -27.38
CA ARG A 21 14.90 -31.32 -27.51
C ARG A 21 13.97 -30.28 -28.14
N THR A 22 13.26 -30.65 -29.21
CA THR A 22 12.29 -29.78 -29.88
C THR A 22 11.11 -30.57 -30.42
N TYR A 23 9.91 -29.98 -30.36
CA TYR A 23 8.72 -30.43 -31.07
C TYR A 23 8.39 -29.44 -32.19
N GLN A 24 8.07 -29.94 -33.38
CA GLN A 24 7.84 -29.12 -34.56
C GLN A 24 6.44 -29.34 -35.13
N GLN A 25 5.81 -28.26 -35.58
CA GLN A 25 4.50 -28.29 -36.23
C GLN A 25 4.47 -27.33 -37.42
N GLU A 26 4.14 -27.85 -38.61
CA GLU A 26 3.90 -27.01 -39.79
C GLU A 26 2.48 -26.45 -39.77
N VAL A 27 2.33 -25.16 -40.02
CA VAL A 27 1.05 -24.48 -40.13
C VAL A 27 0.99 -23.58 -41.37
N ILE A 28 -0.19 -23.47 -41.97
CA ILE A 28 -0.44 -22.58 -43.10
C ILE A 28 -1.15 -21.33 -42.59
N VAL A 29 -0.52 -20.17 -42.78
CA VAL A 29 -1.09 -18.85 -42.45
C VAL A 29 -1.54 -18.18 -43.75
N ARG A 30 -2.83 -17.80 -43.84
CA ARG A 30 -3.39 -17.09 -45.01
C ARG A 30 -2.99 -15.61 -44.97
N ALA A 31 -3.05 -14.94 -46.12
CA ALA A 31 -2.76 -13.51 -46.21
C ALA A 31 -3.63 -12.70 -45.25
N MET A 32 -3.03 -11.73 -44.57
CA MET A 32 -3.71 -10.83 -43.61
C MET A 32 -4.57 -11.56 -42.56
N SER A 33 -4.09 -12.72 -42.08
CA SER A 33 -4.80 -13.54 -41.10
C SER A 33 -3.86 -14.03 -40.00
N SER A 34 -4.43 -14.62 -38.95
CA SER A 34 -3.69 -15.22 -37.84
C SER A 34 -4.08 -16.70 -37.68
N ARG A 35 -3.14 -17.50 -37.16
CA ARG A 35 -3.36 -18.93 -36.87
C ARG A 35 -2.97 -19.21 -35.43
N SER A 36 -3.87 -19.82 -34.67
CA SER A 36 -3.56 -20.28 -33.31
C SER A 36 -2.87 -21.64 -33.34
N VAL A 37 -1.85 -21.79 -32.51
CA VAL A 37 -1.12 -23.05 -32.27
C VAL A 37 -1.11 -23.29 -30.76
N SER A 38 -1.52 -24.48 -30.35
CA SER A 38 -1.69 -24.82 -28.93
C SER A 38 -0.69 -25.88 -28.51
N PHE A 39 -0.01 -25.62 -27.40
CA PHE A 39 0.90 -26.57 -26.76
C PHE A 39 0.35 -26.95 -25.38
N VAL A 40 0.29 -28.24 -25.10
CA VAL A 40 -0.04 -28.75 -23.77
C VAL A 40 1.25 -28.85 -22.97
N LEU A 41 1.28 -28.16 -21.82
CA LEU A 41 2.43 -28.10 -20.92
C LEU A 41 1.99 -28.60 -19.54
N ILE A 42 2.74 -29.54 -18.96
CA ILE A 42 2.53 -30.06 -17.62
C ILE A 42 3.79 -29.74 -16.81
N PHE A 43 3.66 -28.85 -15.83
CA PHE A 43 4.77 -28.45 -14.97
C PHE A 43 4.94 -29.45 -13.83
N THR A 44 6.18 -29.85 -13.60
CA THR A 44 6.56 -30.86 -12.59
C THR A 44 7.47 -30.31 -11.50
N LYS A 45 7.94 -29.06 -11.65
CA LYS A 45 8.74 -28.33 -10.66
C LYS A 45 8.10 -26.97 -10.39
N GLU A 46 8.16 -26.54 -9.13
CA GLU A 46 7.77 -25.20 -8.71
C GLU A 46 8.80 -24.16 -9.15
N GLY A 47 8.38 -22.90 -9.23
CA GLY A 47 9.25 -21.78 -9.58
C GLY A 47 9.12 -21.33 -11.04
N LEU A 48 10.18 -20.70 -11.56
CA LEU A 48 10.17 -20.11 -12.90
C LEU A 48 10.62 -21.12 -13.95
N SER A 49 9.77 -21.34 -14.96
CA SER A 49 10.09 -22.14 -16.15
C SER A 49 10.06 -21.29 -17.40
N ASN A 50 11.02 -21.48 -18.30
CA ASN A 50 11.12 -20.73 -19.54
C ASN A 50 10.52 -21.47 -20.72
N ILE A 51 9.39 -20.98 -21.24
CA ILE A 51 8.80 -21.53 -22.46
C ILE A 51 9.29 -20.76 -23.66
N ASN A 52 10.02 -21.44 -24.54
CA ASN A 52 10.59 -20.89 -25.75
C ASN A 52 9.90 -21.48 -26.98
N VAL A 53 9.33 -20.62 -27.82
CA VAL A 53 8.70 -20.99 -29.09
C VAL A 53 9.33 -20.16 -30.19
N LYS A 54 9.80 -20.82 -31.26
CA LYS A 54 10.29 -20.16 -32.47
C LYS A 54 9.45 -20.53 -33.68
N ALA A 55 9.37 -19.65 -34.65
CA ALA A 55 8.70 -19.88 -35.92
C ALA A 55 9.63 -19.50 -37.07
N ALA A 56 9.67 -20.32 -38.11
CA ALA A 56 10.43 -20.05 -39.34
C ALA A 56 9.53 -20.24 -40.55
N VAL A 57 9.60 -19.34 -41.53
CA VAL A 57 8.86 -19.46 -42.79
C VAL A 57 9.63 -20.41 -43.71
N ASN A 58 8.95 -21.42 -44.28
CA ASN A 58 9.59 -22.33 -45.24
C ASN A 58 10.12 -21.56 -46.45
N ASP A 59 11.27 -21.99 -46.98
CA ASP A 59 11.93 -21.42 -48.17
C ASP A 59 12.23 -19.91 -48.06
N SER A 60 12.44 -19.43 -46.83
CA SER A 60 12.70 -18.03 -46.51
C SER A 60 13.70 -17.93 -45.35
N PHE A 61 14.38 -16.78 -45.23
CA PHE A 61 15.23 -16.46 -44.07
C PHE A 61 14.45 -15.86 -42.89
N LEU A 62 13.13 -15.67 -43.04
CA LEU A 62 12.28 -15.08 -42.01
C LEU A 62 12.07 -16.06 -40.84
N ASN A 63 12.52 -15.65 -39.66
CA ASN A 63 12.30 -16.36 -38.41
C ASN A 63 12.03 -15.38 -37.27
N ASP A 64 11.28 -15.83 -36.28
CA ASP A 64 10.99 -15.09 -35.06
C ASP A 64 10.86 -16.05 -33.88
N GLY A 65 10.93 -15.54 -32.65
CA GLY A 65 10.81 -16.36 -31.45
C GLY A 65 10.40 -15.58 -30.22
N VAL A 66 9.62 -16.23 -29.37
CA VAL A 66 9.14 -15.68 -28.11
C VAL A 66 9.55 -16.60 -26.97
N LYS A 67 10.14 -16.01 -25.93
CA LYS A 67 10.42 -16.66 -24.65
C LYS A 67 9.53 -16.04 -23.58
N LYS A 68 8.73 -16.85 -22.89
CA LYS A 68 7.93 -16.42 -21.74
C LYS A 68 8.30 -17.21 -20.49
N MET A 69 8.42 -16.51 -19.37
CA MET A 69 8.56 -17.11 -18.06
C MET A 69 7.17 -17.43 -17.50
N ILE A 70 6.98 -18.67 -17.04
CA ILE A 70 5.79 -19.10 -16.33
C ILE A 70 6.19 -19.40 -14.89
N TYR A 71 5.50 -18.77 -13.94
CA TYR A 71 5.71 -18.99 -12.50
C TYR A 71 4.72 -20.05 -12.00
N VAL A 72 5.26 -21.21 -11.64
CA VAL A 72 4.52 -22.36 -11.14
C VAL A 72 4.49 -22.30 -9.63
N VAL A 73 3.29 -22.25 -9.06
CA VAL A 73 3.07 -22.27 -7.61
C VAL A 73 2.57 -23.64 -7.16
N PRO A 74 2.90 -24.08 -5.94
CA PRO A 74 2.23 -25.21 -5.33
C PRO A 74 0.72 -24.95 -5.24
N TRP A 75 -0.05 -26.03 -5.25
CA TRP A 75 -1.46 -25.97 -4.93
C TRP A 75 -1.63 -25.70 -3.42
N GLY A 76 -2.80 -25.19 -3.02
CA GLY A 76 -3.10 -24.87 -1.62
C GLY A 76 -2.91 -23.40 -1.23
N GLU A 77 -3.10 -23.10 0.05
CA GLU A 77 -3.01 -21.75 0.60
C GLU A 77 -1.75 -21.60 1.45
N LEU A 78 -1.03 -20.48 1.27
CA LEU A 78 0.14 -20.18 2.07
C LEU A 78 -0.25 -19.81 3.50
N VAL A 79 -0.07 -20.76 4.42
CA VAL A 79 -0.29 -20.52 5.86
C VAL A 79 0.96 -19.89 6.48
N LYS A 80 0.79 -18.73 7.13
CA LYS A 80 1.86 -18.04 7.87
C LYS A 80 1.56 -18.04 9.36
N HIS A 81 2.51 -18.49 10.16
CA HIS A 81 2.45 -18.40 11.62
C HIS A 81 3.59 -17.52 12.14
N THR A 82 3.24 -16.42 12.80
CA THR A 82 4.21 -15.45 13.34
C THR A 82 4.28 -15.59 14.86
N MET A 83 5.49 -15.78 15.38
CA MET A 83 5.79 -15.78 16.82
C MET A 83 6.58 -14.52 17.17
N VAL A 84 6.19 -13.84 18.25
CA VAL A 84 6.90 -12.67 18.77
C VAL A 84 7.35 -12.98 20.19
N VAL A 85 8.67 -12.91 20.42
CA VAL A 85 9.26 -13.13 21.74
C VAL A 85 10.03 -11.90 22.15
N THR A 86 9.76 -11.41 23.36
CA THR A 86 10.48 -10.26 23.93
C THR A 86 11.67 -10.74 24.76
N LEU A 87 12.86 -10.38 24.31
CA LEU A 87 14.12 -10.60 25.04
C LEU A 87 14.35 -9.44 26.02
N ASP A 88 14.32 -9.76 27.30
CA ASP A 88 14.65 -8.88 28.42
C ASP A 88 15.44 -9.69 29.47
N PRO A 89 16.74 -9.97 29.23
CA PRO A 89 17.54 -10.81 30.11
C PRO A 89 17.67 -10.27 31.54
N ALA A 90 17.50 -8.96 31.73
CA ALA A 90 17.55 -8.32 33.05
C ALA A 90 16.33 -8.67 33.91
N ARG A 91 15.15 -8.85 33.31
CA ARG A 91 13.91 -9.16 34.04
C ARG A 91 13.44 -10.60 33.89
N LYS A 92 13.75 -11.24 32.75
CA LYS A 92 13.27 -12.58 32.37
C LYS A 92 14.38 -13.63 32.34
N GLY A 93 15.64 -13.23 32.51
CA GLY A 93 16.76 -14.16 32.56
C GLY A 93 16.92 -14.81 33.93
N VAL A 94 17.48 -16.02 33.93
CA VAL A 94 18.04 -16.67 35.12
C VAL A 94 19.55 -16.46 35.03
N ASP A 95 20.16 -15.89 36.07
CA ASP A 95 21.58 -15.52 36.10
C ASP A 95 22.02 -14.63 34.94
N GLY A 96 21.15 -13.68 34.54
CA GLY A 96 21.41 -12.77 33.42
C GLY A 96 21.29 -13.41 32.03
N ARG A 97 20.90 -14.70 31.94
CA ARG A 97 20.70 -15.42 30.69
C ARG A 97 19.22 -15.73 30.47
N GLN A 98 18.66 -15.26 29.37
CA GLN A 98 17.33 -15.67 28.89
C GLN A 98 17.49 -16.66 27.74
N THR A 99 16.76 -17.76 27.77
CA THR A 99 16.74 -18.78 26.72
C THR A 99 15.31 -18.99 26.27
N GLU A 100 15.07 -18.90 24.97
CA GLU A 100 13.74 -19.01 24.35
C GLU A 100 13.78 -20.09 23.28
N VAL A 101 12.84 -21.03 23.36
CA VAL A 101 12.75 -22.16 22.42
C VAL A 101 11.55 -21.91 21.51
N LEU A 102 11.82 -21.68 20.22
CA LEU A 102 10.79 -21.43 19.22
C LEU A 102 10.36 -22.77 18.58
N GLN A 103 9.12 -23.17 18.79
CA GLN A 103 8.52 -24.35 18.15
C GLN A 103 7.45 -23.93 17.15
N SER A 104 7.54 -24.46 15.93
CA SER A 104 6.52 -24.24 14.90
C SER A 104 5.16 -24.78 15.38
N GLN A 105 4.15 -23.91 15.36
CA GLN A 105 2.76 -24.29 15.67
C GLN A 105 2.01 -24.76 14.41
N ILE A 106 2.68 -24.88 13.26
CA ILE A 106 2.05 -25.36 12.03
C ILE A 106 2.02 -26.89 12.09
N PRO A 107 0.84 -27.53 12.12
CA PRO A 107 0.76 -28.98 12.24
C PRO A 107 1.31 -29.66 10.99
N ALA A 108 2.23 -30.60 11.16
CA ALA A 108 2.86 -31.32 10.05
C ALA A 108 1.85 -32.02 9.12
N HIS A 109 0.72 -32.50 9.66
CA HIS A 109 -0.34 -33.16 8.90
C HIS A 109 -1.13 -32.21 7.98
N THR A 110 -1.02 -30.89 8.18
CA THR A 110 -1.63 -29.87 7.32
C THR A 110 -0.69 -29.37 6.22
N MET A 111 0.60 -29.71 6.29
CA MET A 111 1.57 -29.32 5.29
C MET A 111 1.46 -30.22 4.07
N LEU A 112 1.48 -29.60 2.89
CA LEU A 112 1.47 -30.33 1.65
C LEU A 112 2.81 -31.04 1.43
N PRO A 113 2.81 -32.31 0.98
CA PRO A 113 4.05 -33.03 0.71
C PRO A 113 4.92 -32.26 -0.29
N SER A 114 6.23 -32.23 -0.03
CA SER A 114 7.23 -31.60 -0.91
C SER A 114 7.09 -30.08 -1.10
N THR A 115 6.31 -29.38 -0.27
CA THR A 115 6.27 -27.91 -0.30
C THR A 115 7.39 -27.29 0.53
N PRO A 116 8.02 -26.21 0.05
CA PRO A 116 9.08 -25.54 0.80
C PRO A 116 8.51 -24.86 2.05
N ALA A 117 8.96 -25.30 3.23
CA ALA A 117 8.71 -24.62 4.50
C ALA A 117 9.91 -23.73 4.85
N ALA A 118 9.68 -22.42 4.97
CA ALA A 118 10.71 -21.47 5.40
C ALA A 118 10.41 -20.96 6.80
N THR A 119 11.37 -21.10 7.72
CA THR A 119 11.34 -20.42 9.02
C THR A 119 12.33 -19.28 8.98
N VAL A 120 11.85 -18.05 9.16
CA VAL A 120 12.70 -16.86 9.18
C VAL A 120 12.69 -16.27 10.58
N VAL A 121 13.87 -16.11 11.17
CA VAL A 121 14.05 -15.57 12.52
C VAL A 121 14.69 -14.19 12.42
N TYR A 122 14.07 -13.20 13.06
CA TYR A 122 14.58 -11.84 13.15
C TYR A 122 14.81 -11.48 14.61
N ILE A 123 16.00 -10.93 14.92
CA ILE A 123 16.37 -10.47 16.27
C ILE A 123 16.77 -9.00 16.13
N THR A 124 16.19 -8.12 16.93
CA THR A 124 16.62 -6.72 17.00
C THR A 124 16.70 -6.22 18.43
N GLY A 125 17.54 -5.21 18.63
CA GLY A 125 17.63 -4.45 19.88
C GLY A 125 16.72 -3.22 19.84
N GLY A 126 16.03 -2.94 20.95
CA GLY A 126 15.13 -1.80 21.10
C GLY A 126 13.68 -2.12 20.72
N MET A 127 12.72 -1.57 21.47
CA MET A 127 11.29 -1.91 21.32
C MET A 127 10.65 -1.47 19.98
N ALA A 128 11.40 -0.80 19.10
CA ALA A 128 10.87 -0.19 17.87
C ALA A 128 11.43 -0.77 16.56
N SER A 129 12.43 -1.66 16.58
CA SER A 129 13.24 -1.97 15.39
C SER A 129 12.69 -3.09 14.48
N ILE A 130 12.20 -4.23 15.00
CA ILE A 130 11.66 -5.33 14.12
C ILE A 130 10.44 -4.87 13.30
N GLN A 131 9.56 -4.05 13.88
CA GLN A 131 8.33 -3.62 13.20
C GLN A 131 8.54 -2.38 12.31
N ALA A 132 9.54 -1.55 12.59
CA ALA A 132 9.84 -0.37 11.79
C ALA A 132 10.86 -0.69 10.69
N GLU A 133 12.00 -1.30 10.97
CA GLU A 133 13.11 -1.33 9.99
C GLU A 133 12.84 -2.25 8.80
N ASN A 134 12.13 -3.36 8.99
CA ASN A 134 11.76 -4.30 7.93
C ASN A 134 10.40 -3.98 7.25
N VAL A 135 9.64 -3.00 7.74
CA VAL A 135 8.38 -2.53 7.11
C VAL A 135 8.56 -1.13 6.52
N ILE A 136 9.47 -0.37 7.09
CA ILE A 136 9.84 1.02 6.80
C ILE A 136 11.31 1.03 6.36
N SER A 137 11.59 0.31 5.27
CA SER A 137 12.85 0.40 4.51
C SER A 137 12.59 1.12 3.18
N GLY A 138 13.62 1.65 2.54
CA GLY A 138 13.48 2.26 1.21
C GLY A 138 12.75 1.34 0.22
N ASP A 139 13.18 0.08 0.12
CA ASP A 139 12.58 -0.93 -0.77
C ASP A 139 11.09 -1.12 -0.52
N ASN A 140 10.66 -1.14 0.75
CA ASN A 140 9.25 -1.29 1.09
C ASN A 140 8.43 -0.03 0.87
N MET A 141 9.03 1.15 1.07
CA MET A 141 8.40 2.43 0.77
C MET A 141 8.11 2.59 -0.73
N SER A 142 8.90 1.93 -1.59
CA SER A 142 8.64 1.92 -3.03
C SER A 142 7.27 1.31 -3.38
N TYR A 143 6.77 0.34 -2.63
CA TYR A 143 5.43 -0.25 -2.83
C TYR A 143 4.29 0.69 -2.44
N LEU A 144 4.59 1.77 -1.70
CA LEU A 144 3.61 2.77 -1.30
C LEU A 144 3.55 3.96 -2.27
N LEU A 145 4.42 3.98 -3.30
CA LEU A 145 4.37 4.95 -4.39
C LEU A 145 3.28 4.54 -5.38
N ILE A 146 2.05 4.89 -5.06
CA ILE A 146 0.85 4.47 -5.80
C ILE A 146 0.22 5.69 -6.46
N GLN A 147 -0.09 5.57 -7.75
CA GLN A 147 -0.82 6.61 -8.47
C GLN A 147 -2.22 6.81 -7.89
N PRO A 148 -2.57 8.01 -7.42
CA PRO A 148 -3.89 8.27 -6.85
C PRO A 148 -4.98 8.39 -7.92
N LEU A 149 -6.06 7.62 -7.75
CA LEU A 149 -7.18 7.58 -8.69
C LEU A 149 -8.54 7.48 -7.97
N GLY A 150 -9.59 7.83 -8.69
CA GLY A 150 -10.97 7.62 -8.28
C GLY A 150 -11.61 8.84 -7.62
N ASN A 151 -12.46 8.58 -6.63
CA ASN A 151 -13.31 9.58 -5.98
C ASN A 151 -12.65 10.17 -4.73
N GLY A 152 -13.36 11.06 -4.02
CA GLY A 152 -12.80 11.75 -2.86
C GLY A 152 -12.22 10.85 -1.77
N GLU A 153 -12.80 9.68 -1.52
CA GLU A 153 -12.29 8.70 -0.53
C GLU A 153 -11.21 7.79 -1.11
N THR A 154 -11.41 7.27 -2.32
CA THR A 154 -10.48 6.30 -2.89
C THR A 154 -9.20 6.93 -3.40
N ASN A 155 -9.22 8.21 -3.78
CA ASN A 155 -8.05 8.95 -4.25
C ASN A 155 -7.15 9.38 -3.09
N ILE A 156 -7.71 9.83 -1.96
CA ILE A 156 -6.91 10.34 -0.85
C ILE A 156 -6.13 9.23 -0.12
N ILE A 157 -6.56 7.96 -0.22
CA ILE A 157 -5.84 6.79 0.32
C ILE A 157 -4.43 6.61 -0.30
N PRO A 158 -4.30 6.33 -1.61
CA PRO A 158 -3.00 6.17 -2.26
C PRO A 158 -2.21 7.49 -2.23
N LEU A 159 -2.86 8.65 -2.30
CA LEU A 159 -2.17 9.93 -2.11
C LEU A 159 -1.47 10.01 -0.75
N THR A 160 -2.15 9.59 0.32
CA THR A 160 -1.56 9.58 1.67
C THR A 160 -0.36 8.63 1.75
N MET A 161 -0.47 7.43 1.15
CA MET A 161 0.63 6.46 1.12
C MET A 161 1.85 7.05 0.40
N THR A 162 1.65 7.62 -0.79
CA THR A 162 2.72 8.23 -1.58
C THR A 162 3.34 9.43 -0.86
N VAL A 163 2.55 10.30 -0.22
CA VAL A 163 3.06 11.46 0.55
C VAL A 163 3.91 11.02 1.75
N ILE A 164 3.46 10.03 2.51
CA ILE A 164 4.19 9.51 3.68
C ILE A 164 5.49 8.84 3.24
N ALA A 165 5.43 7.98 2.21
CA ALA A 165 6.59 7.29 1.69
C ALA A 165 7.63 8.27 1.13
N THR A 166 7.20 9.25 0.34
CA THR A 166 8.08 10.29 -0.22
C THR A 166 8.71 11.12 0.89
N THR A 167 7.93 11.54 1.89
CA THR A 167 8.44 12.29 3.06
C THR A 167 9.48 11.50 3.84
N TYR A 168 9.23 10.20 4.05
CA TYR A 168 10.17 9.31 4.73
C TYR A 168 11.48 9.15 3.93
N LEU A 169 11.38 8.88 2.63
CA LEU A 169 12.53 8.70 1.74
C LEU A 169 13.37 9.98 1.64
N ASP A 170 12.72 11.15 1.55
CA ASP A 170 13.39 12.47 1.59
C ASP A 170 14.09 12.70 2.93
N LYS A 171 13.41 12.46 4.07
CA LYS A 171 14.00 12.72 5.41
C LYS A 171 15.10 11.75 5.79
N THR A 172 15.10 10.53 5.24
CA THR A 172 16.10 9.49 5.54
C THR A 172 17.16 9.33 4.47
N ASN A 173 17.09 10.11 3.37
CA ASN A 173 17.99 10.03 2.22
C ASN A 173 18.10 8.61 1.63
N GLN A 174 16.97 7.88 1.54
CA GLN A 174 16.95 6.47 1.11
C GLN A 174 16.51 6.26 -0.35
N TRP A 175 16.48 7.30 -1.18
CA TRP A 175 16.12 7.19 -2.60
C TRP A 175 17.05 6.29 -3.42
N GLU A 176 18.32 6.18 -3.04
CA GLU A 176 19.29 5.28 -3.70
C GLU A 176 18.81 3.82 -3.73
N LYS A 177 18.19 3.37 -2.63
CA LYS A 177 17.67 1.99 -2.52
C LYS A 177 16.49 1.73 -3.46
N VAL A 178 15.75 2.78 -3.81
CA VAL A 178 14.51 2.72 -4.58
C VAL A 178 14.72 3.01 -6.08
N GLY A 179 15.74 3.79 -6.40
CA GLY A 179 15.96 4.43 -7.70
C GLY A 179 15.71 5.94 -7.58
N PHE A 180 16.71 6.76 -7.90
CA PHE A 180 16.62 8.23 -7.79
C PHE A 180 15.54 8.81 -8.71
N GLU A 181 15.29 8.18 -9.85
CA GLU A 181 14.24 8.53 -10.82
C GLU A 181 12.82 8.41 -10.23
N LYS A 182 12.63 7.51 -9.25
CA LYS A 182 11.32 7.33 -8.61
C LYS A 182 10.90 8.53 -7.78
N ARG A 183 11.83 9.39 -7.38
CA ARG A 183 11.46 10.63 -6.67
C ARG A 183 10.63 11.54 -7.56
N SER A 184 11.02 11.73 -8.83
CA SER A 184 10.24 12.54 -9.77
C SER A 184 8.87 11.93 -10.06
N GLU A 185 8.80 10.61 -10.19
CA GLU A 185 7.54 9.88 -10.36
C GLU A 185 6.61 10.08 -9.16
N ALA A 186 7.13 9.93 -7.93
CA ALA A 186 6.38 10.12 -6.71
C ALA A 186 5.83 11.55 -6.58
N LEU A 187 6.62 12.57 -6.90
CA LEU A 187 6.14 13.96 -6.93
C LEU A 187 5.06 14.17 -8.00
N GLY A 188 5.17 13.51 -9.15
CA GLY A 188 4.13 13.46 -10.18
C GLY A 188 2.81 12.89 -9.63
N TYR A 189 2.87 11.74 -8.97
CA TYR A 189 1.71 11.11 -8.32
C TYR A 189 1.07 11.99 -7.24
N ILE A 190 1.87 12.73 -6.47
CA ILE A 190 1.33 13.67 -5.47
C ILE A 190 0.60 14.84 -6.15
N ASN A 191 1.15 15.40 -7.23
CA ASN A 191 0.50 16.46 -8.01
C ASN A 191 -0.81 15.99 -8.67
N ASP A 192 -0.79 14.80 -9.27
CA ASP A 192 -1.98 14.19 -9.87
C ASP A 192 -3.05 13.94 -8.81
N GLY A 193 -2.68 13.34 -7.68
CA GLY A 193 -3.60 13.08 -6.59
C GLY A 193 -4.18 14.34 -5.96
N TYR A 194 -3.38 15.39 -5.82
CA TYR A 194 -3.85 16.72 -5.41
C TYR A 194 -4.91 17.24 -6.39
N SER A 195 -4.60 17.25 -7.69
CA SER A 195 -5.50 17.74 -8.75
C SER A 195 -6.79 16.92 -8.81
N ASN A 196 -6.71 15.60 -8.73
CA ASN A 196 -7.85 14.68 -8.71
C ASN A 196 -8.71 14.90 -7.47
N GLN A 197 -8.11 15.18 -6.31
CA GLN A 197 -8.87 15.42 -5.08
C GLN A 197 -9.67 16.73 -5.15
N LEU A 198 -9.14 17.77 -5.82
CA LEU A 198 -9.85 19.05 -6.02
C LEU A 198 -11.17 18.89 -6.78
N VAL A 199 -11.30 17.87 -7.63
CA VAL A 199 -12.56 17.55 -8.33
C VAL A 199 -13.70 17.26 -7.35
N ASN A 200 -13.41 16.90 -6.09
CA ASN A 200 -14.41 16.61 -5.06
C ASN A 200 -14.53 17.71 -3.99
N ARG A 201 -13.85 18.85 -4.20
CA ARG A 201 -13.95 20.04 -3.36
C ARG A 201 -15.23 20.81 -3.70
N LYS A 202 -15.91 21.31 -2.67
CA LYS A 202 -17.09 22.17 -2.80
C LYS A 202 -16.78 23.65 -2.70
N SER A 203 -17.78 24.48 -2.99
CA SER A 203 -17.69 25.94 -2.94
C SER A 203 -17.39 26.48 -1.53
N ASP A 204 -17.85 25.79 -0.49
CA ASP A 204 -17.61 26.12 0.92
C ASP A 204 -16.22 25.67 1.44
N GLY A 205 -15.40 25.05 0.58
CA GLY A 205 -14.07 24.53 0.94
C GLY A 205 -14.06 23.10 1.45
N SER A 206 -15.22 22.50 1.71
CA SER A 206 -15.32 21.12 2.18
C SER A 206 -15.02 20.09 1.07
N PHE A 207 -14.72 18.86 1.49
CA PHE A 207 -14.56 17.72 0.59
C PHE A 207 -15.69 16.71 0.78
N SER A 208 -16.01 16.02 -0.31
CA SER A 208 -17.08 15.03 -0.38
C SER A 208 -16.62 13.81 -1.17
N LEU A 209 -17.41 12.73 -1.15
CA LEU A 209 -17.13 11.56 -1.98
C LEU A 209 -17.10 11.93 -3.47
N ASN A 210 -18.07 12.72 -3.91
CA ASN A 210 -18.14 13.35 -5.22
C ASN A 210 -19.06 14.59 -5.15
N GLN A 211 -19.07 15.40 -6.20
CA GLN A 211 -19.82 16.66 -6.27
C GLN A 211 -21.31 16.55 -5.90
N ASN A 212 -21.93 15.38 -6.12
CA ASN A 212 -23.36 15.15 -5.87
C ASN A 212 -23.67 14.63 -4.45
N LYS A 213 -22.65 14.39 -3.62
CA LYS A 213 -22.81 13.85 -2.26
C LYS A 213 -22.63 14.94 -1.22
N PRO A 214 -23.24 14.79 -0.02
CA PRO A 214 -22.99 15.71 1.08
C PRO A 214 -21.51 15.74 1.45
N SER A 215 -21.09 16.85 2.04
CA SER A 215 -19.72 17.02 2.52
C SER A 215 -19.46 16.11 3.70
N SER A 216 -18.20 15.72 3.91
CA SER A 216 -17.81 14.93 5.08
C SER A 216 -16.81 15.69 5.93
N THR A 217 -17.08 15.76 7.23
CA THR A 217 -16.20 16.41 8.21
C THR A 217 -14.89 15.62 8.30
N TRP A 218 -14.97 14.29 8.39
CA TRP A 218 -13.83 13.40 8.47
C TRP A 218 -12.98 13.47 7.21
N LEU A 219 -13.60 13.38 6.03
CA LEU A 219 -12.86 13.46 4.77
C LEU A 219 -12.18 14.81 4.62
N THR A 220 -12.86 15.90 4.97
CA THR A 220 -12.28 17.25 4.92
C THR A 220 -11.09 17.38 5.86
N ALA A 221 -11.20 16.89 7.11
CA ALA A 221 -10.08 16.88 8.05
C ALA A 221 -8.91 16.02 7.55
N PHE A 222 -9.20 14.87 6.93
CA PHE A 222 -8.15 14.02 6.38
C PHE A 222 -7.42 14.68 5.21
N VAL A 223 -8.16 15.32 4.30
CA VAL A 223 -7.59 16.10 3.19
C VAL A 223 -6.73 17.26 3.71
N VAL A 224 -7.20 18.02 4.71
CA VAL A 224 -6.41 19.10 5.34
C VAL A 224 -5.08 18.57 5.84
N LYS A 225 -5.08 17.45 6.57
CA LYS A 225 -3.86 16.83 7.09
C LYS A 225 -2.92 16.43 5.96
N VAL A 226 -3.41 15.69 4.96
CA VAL A 226 -2.58 15.17 3.86
C VAL A 226 -2.02 16.30 3.00
N PHE A 227 -2.85 17.29 2.66
CA PHE A 227 -2.42 18.45 1.85
C PHE A 227 -1.40 19.32 2.57
N THR A 228 -1.52 19.46 3.89
CA THR A 228 -0.52 20.16 4.70
C THR A 228 0.83 19.46 4.67
N VAL A 229 0.87 18.12 4.76
CA VAL A 229 2.13 17.38 4.63
C VAL A 229 2.66 17.48 3.19
N ALA A 230 1.78 17.33 2.20
CA ALA A 230 2.13 17.39 0.79
C ALA A 230 2.67 18.76 0.35
N SER A 231 2.30 19.86 1.01
CA SER A 231 2.81 21.20 0.68
C SER A 231 4.31 21.36 0.92
N SER A 232 4.93 20.45 1.67
CA SER A 232 6.39 20.39 1.81
C SER A 232 7.10 19.66 0.67
N LEU A 233 6.35 18.94 -0.18
CA LEU A 233 6.85 18.13 -1.29
C LEU A 233 6.53 18.74 -2.67
N VAL A 234 5.32 19.27 -2.84
CA VAL A 234 4.83 19.86 -4.09
C VAL A 234 4.10 21.18 -3.84
N SER A 235 3.82 21.94 -4.91
CA SER A 235 3.09 23.21 -4.83
C SER A 235 1.61 22.98 -4.54
N VAL A 236 1.23 23.06 -3.27
CA VAL A 236 -0.17 23.03 -2.80
C VAL A 236 -0.60 24.45 -2.46
N GLN A 237 -1.77 24.88 -2.96
CA GLN A 237 -2.26 26.23 -2.73
C GLN A 237 -2.80 26.37 -1.29
N SER A 238 -2.16 27.18 -0.45
CA SER A 238 -2.56 27.36 0.96
C SER A 238 -4.03 27.75 1.13
N ARG A 239 -4.59 28.55 0.21
CA ARG A 239 -6.02 28.93 0.22
C ARG A 239 -6.96 27.71 0.26
N ILE A 240 -6.61 26.64 -0.47
CA ILE A 240 -7.43 25.42 -0.52
C ILE A 240 -7.47 24.74 0.85
N ILE A 241 -6.33 24.68 1.53
CA ILE A 241 -6.22 24.13 2.88
C ILE A 241 -6.97 25.02 3.87
N CYS A 242 -6.79 26.34 3.80
CA CYS A 242 -7.38 27.26 4.77
C CYS A 242 -8.91 27.38 4.62
N ASP A 243 -9.45 27.26 3.41
CA ASP A 243 -10.90 27.18 3.20
C ASP A 243 -11.49 25.91 3.83
N ALA A 244 -10.81 24.77 3.69
CA ALA A 244 -11.21 23.52 4.32
C ALA A 244 -11.10 23.58 5.86
N VAL A 245 -10.06 24.23 6.39
CA VAL A 245 -9.91 24.53 7.83
C VAL A 245 -11.06 25.40 8.32
N LYS A 246 -11.42 26.45 7.57
CA LYS A 246 -12.56 27.32 7.90
C LYS A 246 -13.87 26.54 7.95
N PHE A 247 -14.10 25.66 6.98
CA PHE A 247 -15.25 24.74 7.01
C PHE A 247 -15.26 23.90 8.29
N LEU A 248 -14.14 23.28 8.67
CA LEU A 248 -14.06 22.46 9.88
C LEU A 248 -14.40 23.28 11.13
N ILE A 249 -13.82 24.46 11.29
CA ILE A 249 -14.11 25.34 12.45
C ILE A 249 -15.61 25.68 12.52
N LEU A 250 -16.27 25.89 11.38
CA LEU A 250 -17.72 26.13 11.34
C LEU A 250 -18.56 24.88 11.66
N GLN A 251 -18.00 23.67 11.56
CA GLN A 251 -18.65 22.43 11.99
C GLN A 251 -18.46 22.12 13.49
N GLN A 252 -17.63 22.90 14.19
CA GLN A 252 -17.42 22.73 15.62
C GLN A 252 -18.69 23.10 16.39
N GLN A 253 -19.12 22.20 17.28
CA GLN A 253 -20.27 22.42 18.16
C GLN A 253 -19.92 23.41 19.29
N PRO A 254 -20.92 24.03 19.96
CA PRO A 254 -20.66 24.98 21.06
C PRO A 254 -19.85 24.40 22.22
N ASP A 255 -19.91 23.08 22.42
CA ASP A 255 -19.13 22.35 23.43
C ASP A 255 -17.72 21.96 22.96
N GLY A 256 -17.33 22.38 21.75
CA GLY A 256 -16.03 22.15 21.14
C GLY A 256 -15.91 20.84 20.35
N GLN A 257 -16.95 20.00 20.31
CA GLN A 257 -16.90 18.71 19.64
C GLN A 257 -17.06 18.82 18.13
N PHE A 258 -16.49 17.86 17.40
CA PHE A 258 -16.71 17.69 15.97
C PHE A 258 -17.52 16.42 15.71
N ARG A 259 -18.49 16.51 14.79
CA ARG A 259 -19.31 15.37 14.35
C ARG A 259 -19.28 15.23 12.84
N GLU A 260 -19.50 14.01 12.38
CA GLU A 260 -19.62 13.71 10.96
C GLU A 260 -20.99 14.15 10.44
N VAL A 261 -20.99 14.97 9.38
CA VAL A 261 -22.22 15.43 8.71
C VAL A 261 -22.52 14.67 7.42
N GLY A 262 -21.53 13.96 6.88
CA GLY A 262 -21.65 13.15 5.67
C GLY A 262 -21.80 11.67 5.97
N ARG A 263 -21.66 10.85 4.93
CA ARG A 263 -21.58 9.40 5.05
C ARG A 263 -20.41 8.91 4.24
N LEU A 264 -19.50 8.20 4.90
CA LEU A 264 -18.41 7.55 4.20
C LEU A 264 -18.84 6.21 3.59
N THR A 265 -18.32 5.92 2.41
CA THR A 265 -18.49 4.62 1.75
C THR A 265 -17.52 3.59 2.31
N ASN A 266 -16.25 3.98 2.50
CA ASN A 266 -15.23 3.11 3.09
C ASN A 266 -15.18 3.31 4.61
N ARG A 267 -15.75 2.37 5.37
CA ARG A 267 -15.73 2.40 6.84
C ARG A 267 -14.43 1.89 7.47
N GLU A 268 -13.55 1.25 6.70
CA GLU A 268 -12.24 0.82 7.21
C GLU A 268 -11.25 1.98 7.27
N MET A 269 -11.43 2.97 6.40
CA MET A 269 -10.52 4.09 6.21
C MET A 269 -10.40 5.04 7.44
N PRO A 270 -11.48 5.35 8.19
CA PRO A 270 -11.41 6.08 9.45
C PRO A 270 -10.86 5.26 10.61
N GLY A 271 -10.71 3.94 10.47
CA GLY A 271 -10.46 3.04 11.59
C GLY A 271 -11.56 3.15 12.65
N ASP A 272 -11.16 3.22 13.92
CA ASP A 272 -12.07 3.27 15.07
C ASP A 272 -12.63 4.68 15.37
N VAL A 273 -12.49 5.63 14.43
CA VAL A 273 -13.03 7.00 14.60
C VAL A 273 -14.55 7.00 14.76
N PHE A 274 -15.25 6.03 14.18
CA PHE A 274 -16.70 5.84 14.35
C PHE A 274 -17.04 4.71 15.34
N GLY A 275 -16.09 4.33 16.19
CA GLY A 275 -16.23 3.30 17.22
C GLY A 275 -17.01 3.75 18.45
N ALA A 276 -16.80 3.06 19.58
CA ALA A 276 -17.51 3.31 20.83
C ALA A 276 -17.34 4.75 21.36
N ASP A 277 -16.17 5.36 21.13
CA ASP A 277 -15.83 6.72 21.56
C ASP A 277 -15.85 7.72 20.37
N SER A 278 -16.83 7.60 19.46
CA SER A 278 -16.83 8.33 18.19
C SER A 278 -16.69 9.85 18.32
N ASP A 279 -17.38 10.45 19.30
CA ASP A 279 -17.33 11.90 19.56
C ASP A 279 -15.90 12.35 19.94
N ALA A 280 -15.20 11.58 20.77
CA ALA A 280 -13.84 11.87 21.20
C ALA A 280 -12.81 11.64 20.08
N SER A 281 -12.94 10.53 19.35
CA SER A 281 -12.05 10.18 18.25
C SER A 281 -12.18 11.14 17.07
N MET A 282 -13.40 11.52 16.71
CA MET A 282 -13.65 12.48 15.62
C MET A 282 -13.11 13.87 15.97
N THR A 283 -13.36 14.33 17.21
CA THR A 283 -12.81 15.59 17.71
C THR A 283 -11.27 15.57 17.69
N SER A 284 -10.65 14.49 18.17
CA SER A 284 -9.19 14.34 18.16
C SER A 284 -8.62 14.34 16.74
N PHE A 285 -9.29 13.69 15.80
CA PHE A 285 -8.88 13.65 14.41
C PHE A 285 -8.92 15.03 13.74
N CYS A 286 -10.02 15.78 13.92
CA CYS A 286 -10.14 17.15 13.45
C CYS A 286 -9.09 18.06 14.09
N LEU A 287 -8.84 17.91 15.39
CA LEU A 287 -7.82 18.67 16.12
C LEU A 287 -6.41 18.47 15.57
N ILE A 288 -6.03 17.21 15.28
CA ILE A 288 -4.74 16.91 14.67
C ILE A 288 -4.63 17.60 13.31
N ALA A 289 -5.67 17.53 12.46
CA ALA A 289 -5.65 18.20 11.17
C ALA A 289 -5.50 19.73 11.29
N LEU A 290 -6.23 20.35 12.22
CA LEU A 290 -6.13 21.78 12.49
C LEU A 290 -4.73 22.16 13.00
N GLN A 291 -4.19 21.41 13.94
CA GLN A 291 -2.87 21.66 14.53
C GLN A 291 -1.75 21.52 13.48
N GLU A 292 -1.79 20.50 12.63
CA GLU A 292 -0.82 20.31 11.55
C GLU A 292 -0.89 21.49 10.55
N SER A 293 -2.09 21.95 10.21
CA SER A 293 -2.30 23.05 9.24
C SER A 293 -1.94 24.46 9.75
N ARG A 294 -1.65 24.59 11.06
CA ARG A 294 -1.40 25.87 11.72
C ARG A 294 -0.30 26.74 11.09
N PRO A 295 0.84 26.18 10.62
CA PRO A 295 1.87 26.98 9.94
C PRO A 295 1.39 27.65 8.65
N LEU A 296 0.37 27.09 7.98
CA LEU A 296 -0.18 27.61 6.73
C LEU A 296 -1.40 28.52 6.94
N CYS A 297 -2.22 28.21 7.95
CA CYS A 297 -3.55 28.81 8.15
C CYS A 297 -3.73 29.50 9.51
N GLY A 298 -2.64 29.93 10.15
CA GLY A 298 -2.67 30.50 11.51
C GLY A 298 -3.61 31.70 11.69
N PHE A 299 -3.90 32.46 10.62
CA PHE A 299 -4.88 33.56 10.64
C PHE A 299 -6.35 33.08 10.64
N SER A 300 -6.63 31.88 10.11
CA SER A 300 -7.97 31.29 10.11
C SER A 300 -8.28 30.56 11.43
N ILE A 301 -7.25 30.14 12.16
CA ILE A 301 -7.36 29.43 13.43
C ILE A 301 -7.28 30.49 14.55
N ASN A 302 -8.43 31.10 14.89
CA ASN A 302 -8.48 32.12 15.93
C ASN A 302 -8.09 31.52 17.31
N VAL A 303 -7.19 32.21 18.01
CA VAL A 303 -6.54 31.77 19.27
C VAL A 303 -7.53 31.53 20.42
N SER A 304 -8.76 32.04 20.34
CA SER A 304 -9.83 31.79 21.34
C SER A 304 -10.37 30.35 21.33
N SER A 305 -10.30 29.63 20.20
CA SER A 305 -10.63 28.20 20.15
C SER A 305 -9.50 27.34 20.71
N SER A 306 -8.25 27.81 20.66
CA SER A 306 -7.08 27.04 21.14
C SER A 306 -7.11 26.85 22.66
N THR A 307 -7.59 27.83 23.42
CA THR A 307 -7.64 27.74 24.90
C THR A 307 -8.70 26.75 25.39
N THR A 308 -9.80 26.58 24.66
CA THR A 308 -10.84 25.57 24.96
C THR A 308 -10.42 24.18 24.48
N LEU A 309 -9.66 24.08 23.39
CA LEU A 309 -9.20 22.82 22.79
C LEU A 309 -8.00 22.20 23.54
N LEU A 310 -7.12 23.01 24.15
CA LEU A 310 -5.99 22.55 24.96
C LEU A 310 -6.35 22.26 26.44
N GLY A 311 -7.60 22.48 26.86
CA GLY A 311 -8.07 22.32 28.24
C GLY A 311 -8.18 20.87 28.75
N SER A 312 -7.85 19.84 27.96
CA SER A 312 -7.82 18.46 28.46
C SER A 312 -6.62 17.64 27.98
N PRO A 313 -5.43 17.84 28.57
CA PRO A 313 -4.25 16.98 28.37
C PRO A 313 -4.54 15.48 28.60
N ARG A 314 -5.64 15.16 29.30
CA ARG A 314 -6.12 13.79 29.54
C ARG A 314 -6.67 13.07 28.31
N LYS A 315 -7.25 13.75 27.30
CA LYS A 315 -7.88 13.09 26.15
C LYS A 315 -6.88 12.79 25.02
N GLU A 316 -5.93 13.69 24.77
CA GLU A 316 -4.86 13.49 23.78
C GLU A 316 -3.90 12.37 24.21
N ALA A 317 -3.61 12.27 25.52
CA ALA A 317 -2.88 11.15 26.10
C ALA A 317 -3.65 9.82 25.99
N SER A 318 -4.99 9.86 26.07
CA SER A 318 -5.84 8.68 25.88
C SER A 318 -5.79 8.18 24.44
N TYR A 319 -5.79 9.06 23.44
CA TYR A 319 -5.66 8.66 22.03
C TYR A 319 -4.24 8.19 21.67
N ARG A 320 -3.18 8.86 22.18
CA ARG A 320 -1.80 8.37 22.03
C ARG A 320 -1.57 7.00 22.69
N ASN A 321 -2.25 6.73 23.81
CA ASN A 321 -2.15 5.44 24.51
C ASN A 321 -3.10 4.37 23.95
N SER A 322 -4.24 4.74 23.34
CA SER A 322 -5.16 3.81 22.67
C SER A 322 -4.73 3.48 21.24
N ALA A 323 -3.98 4.36 20.59
CA ALA A 323 -3.29 4.14 19.30
C ALA A 323 -2.09 3.19 19.41
N ARG A 324 -2.15 2.18 20.30
CA ARG A 324 -1.42 0.92 20.08
C ARG A 324 -1.94 0.32 18.77
N PRO A 325 -1.09 -0.31 17.94
CA PRO A 325 -1.44 -0.69 16.58
C PRO A 325 -2.48 -1.82 16.57
N ARG A 326 -3.75 -1.45 16.68
CA ARG A 326 -4.88 -2.26 16.27
C ARG A 326 -5.51 -1.52 15.10
N SER A 327 -5.18 -2.02 13.90
CA SER A 327 -5.67 -1.62 12.58
C SER A 327 -5.42 -0.16 12.16
N MET A 328 -4.17 0.19 11.82
CA MET A 328 -3.95 1.04 10.66
C MET A 328 -3.78 0.14 9.44
N MET A 329 -4.62 0.35 8.42
CA MET A 329 -4.56 -0.24 7.07
C MET A 329 -4.08 -1.71 7.00
N ARG A 330 -5.02 -2.65 7.07
CA ARG A 330 -4.79 -3.95 6.41
C ARG A 330 -4.83 -3.69 4.91
N ALA A 331 -3.66 -3.57 4.29
CA ALA A 331 -3.54 -3.76 2.86
C ALA A 331 -4.00 -5.20 2.54
N SER A 332 -5.21 -5.32 2.00
CA SER A 332 -5.72 -6.57 1.47
C SER A 332 -4.81 -6.99 0.31
N LYS A 333 -3.91 -7.95 0.57
CA LYS A 333 -3.19 -8.65 -0.49
C LYS A 333 -4.17 -9.62 -1.13
N ARG A 334 -4.60 -9.31 -2.35
CA ARG A 334 -4.93 -10.32 -3.36
C ARG A 334 -3.71 -10.50 -4.25
#